data_AF-A0A3A0A8C4-F1
#
_entry.id   AF-A0A3A0A8C4-F1
#
_cell.length_a   1.000
_cell.length_b   1.000
_cell.length_c   1.000
_cell.angle_alpha   90.00
_cell.angle_beta   90.00
_cell.angle_gamma   90.00
#
_symmetry.space_group_name_H-M   'P 1'
#
loop_
_entity.id
_entity.type
_entity.pdbx_description
1 polymer ?
#
loop_
_entity_poly.entity_id
_entity_poly.type
_entity_poly.pdbx_seq_one_letter_code
_entity_poly.pdbx_strand_id
1 'polypeptide(L)'
;MKIVVDTNILVNAFKRSNIKHLAVTMLLMSIPTAIICLDFEGIIDGEYRRNLSGLELYEKWVKEIRFDFCNGRLPNTHKVFLCSKQCHEPVDHTLIAVALNSHKVLFTEDSDMGKGAKGGVQPHTEVLHYLVHKLGIQVCDAGEAQALLLSLR
;
A
#
# COMPACT_ATOMS: atom_id res chain seq x y z
N MET A 1 -2.28 14.76 0.25
CA MET A 1 -2.82 13.50 -0.28
C MET A 1 -2.71 12.40 0.78
N LYS A 2 -3.77 11.63 1.04
CA LYS A 2 -3.68 10.44 1.91
C LYS A 2 -3.42 9.20 1.07
N ILE A 3 -2.51 8.35 1.52
CA ILE A 3 -1.95 7.25 0.73
C ILE A 3 -1.86 6.03 1.63
N VAL A 4 -2.28 4.88 1.13
CA VAL A 4 -1.98 3.59 1.78
C VAL A 4 -0.74 3.01 1.14
N VAL A 5 0.22 2.61 1.96
CA VAL A 5 1.44 1.96 1.47
C VAL A 5 1.42 0.51 1.95
N ASP A 6 1.50 -0.42 1.04
CA ASP A 6 1.61 -1.84 1.38
C ASP A 6 2.97 -2.12 2.03
N THR A 7 2.99 -3.04 2.99
CA THR A 7 4.20 -3.53 3.65
C THR A 7 5.25 -4.01 2.65
N ASN A 8 4.86 -4.60 1.50
CA ASN A 8 5.81 -5.05 0.49
C ASN A 8 6.65 -3.91 -0.11
N ILE A 9 6.08 -2.70 -0.26
CA ILE A 9 6.79 -1.52 -0.74
C ILE A 9 7.90 -1.16 0.25
N LEU A 10 7.54 -1.13 1.54
CA LEU A 10 8.46 -0.77 2.61
C LEU A 10 9.54 -1.85 2.83
N VAL A 11 9.18 -3.13 2.72
CA VAL A 11 10.15 -4.26 2.78
C VAL A 11 11.15 -4.17 1.63
N ASN A 12 10.68 -3.93 0.41
CA ASN A 12 11.58 -3.76 -0.73
C ASN A 12 12.48 -2.53 -0.56
N ALA A 13 11.97 -1.43 0.01
CA ALA A 13 12.76 -0.22 0.28
C ALA A 13 13.82 -0.43 1.37
N PHE A 14 13.41 -0.85 2.58
CA PHE A 14 14.28 -0.81 3.76
C PHE A 14 15.02 -2.10 4.04
N LYS A 15 14.43 -3.26 3.72
CA LYS A 15 15.04 -4.57 3.98
C LYS A 15 15.84 -5.08 2.79
N ARG A 16 15.36 -4.84 1.58
CA ARG A 16 16.04 -5.26 0.33
C ARG A 16 16.84 -4.16 -0.35
N SER A 17 16.79 -2.92 0.17
CA SER A 17 17.51 -1.77 -0.38
C SER A 17 17.26 -1.54 -1.87
N ASN A 18 16.05 -1.83 -2.36
CA ASN A 18 15.71 -1.62 -3.75
C ASN A 18 15.57 -0.11 -4.02
N ILE A 19 16.40 0.41 -4.92
CA ILE A 19 16.50 1.86 -5.21
C ILE A 19 15.15 2.46 -5.62
N LYS A 20 14.35 1.77 -6.44
CA LYS A 20 13.04 2.26 -6.90
C LYS A 20 12.08 2.46 -5.73
N HIS A 21 12.06 1.51 -4.80
CA HIS A 21 11.20 1.57 -3.62
C HIS A 21 11.71 2.59 -2.59
N LEU A 22 13.02 2.69 -2.43
CA LEU A 22 13.63 3.72 -1.58
C LEU A 22 13.32 5.13 -2.11
N ALA A 23 13.31 5.33 -3.43
CA ALA A 23 12.92 6.61 -4.02
C ALA A 23 11.47 6.98 -3.68
N VAL A 24 10.54 6.02 -3.67
CA VAL A 24 9.15 6.25 -3.23
C VAL A 24 9.10 6.72 -1.77
N THR A 25 9.82 6.07 -0.86
CA THR A 25 9.81 6.43 0.56
C THR A 25 10.43 7.81 0.82
N MET A 26 11.48 8.17 0.09
CA MET A 26 12.09 9.51 0.14
C MET A 26 11.17 10.59 -0.44
N LEU A 27 10.47 10.30 -1.54
CA LEU A 27 9.51 11.23 -2.13
C LEU A 27 8.34 11.50 -1.19
N LEU A 28 7.80 10.46 -0.54
CA LEU A 28 6.75 10.58 0.48
C LEU A 28 7.17 11.54 1.61
N MET A 29 8.41 11.46 2.10
CA MET A 29 8.93 12.40 3.11
C MET A 29 9.01 13.84 2.58
N SER A 30 9.35 14.00 1.30
CA SER A 30 9.60 15.31 0.72
C SER A 30 8.34 16.11 0.37
N ILE A 31 7.15 15.48 0.39
CA ILE A 31 5.88 16.11 0.01
C ILE A 31 5.12 16.49 1.29
N PRO A 32 5.01 17.79 1.65
CA PRO A 32 4.43 18.20 2.94
C PRO A 32 2.98 17.76 3.15
N THR A 33 2.24 17.55 2.06
CA THR A 33 0.84 17.14 2.12
C THR A 33 0.64 15.62 2.08
N ALA A 34 1.70 14.83 1.88
CA ALA A 34 1.61 13.38 1.88
C ALA A 34 1.41 12.86 3.31
N ILE A 35 0.40 12.02 3.46
CA ILE A 35 0.03 11.40 4.74
C ILE A 35 -0.19 9.92 4.48
N ILE A 36 0.46 9.06 5.26
CA ILE A 36 0.28 7.62 5.18
C ILE A 36 -0.89 7.21 6.07
N CYS A 37 -1.84 6.47 5.50
CA CYS A 37 -3.01 5.99 6.21
C CYS A 37 -2.80 4.60 6.80
N LEU A 38 -3.15 4.45 8.06
CA LEU A 38 -3.15 3.21 8.82
C LEU A 38 -4.59 2.88 9.27
N ASP A 39 -4.85 1.63 9.64
CA ASP A 39 -6.13 1.24 10.24
C ASP A 39 -6.16 1.55 11.74
N PHE A 40 -7.36 1.88 12.26
CA PHE A 40 -7.55 2.09 13.71
C PHE A 40 -7.24 0.84 14.54
N GLU A 41 -7.40 -0.34 13.96
CA GLU A 41 -7.16 -1.63 14.62
C GLU A 41 -5.67 -2.02 14.69
N GLY A 42 -4.76 -1.24 14.11
CA GLY A 42 -3.31 -1.42 14.18
C GLY A 42 -2.78 -2.64 13.42
N ILE A 43 -3.55 -3.19 12.48
CA ILE A 43 -3.16 -4.34 11.66
C ILE A 43 -1.99 -3.98 10.74
N ILE A 44 -2.08 -2.85 10.03
CA ILE A 44 -1.06 -2.37 9.08
C ILE A 44 0.21 -1.97 9.84
N ASP A 45 0.11 -1.16 10.90
CA ASP A 45 1.27 -0.79 11.73
C ASP A 45 1.93 -2.02 12.36
N GLY A 46 1.12 -2.96 12.84
CA GLY A 46 1.60 -4.23 13.38
C GLY A 46 2.38 -5.05 12.35
N GLU A 47 1.96 -5.05 11.10
CA GLU A 47 2.67 -5.71 10.01
C GLU A 47 3.98 -5.01 9.65
N TYR A 48 3.99 -3.67 9.58
CA TYR A 48 5.21 -2.90 9.39
C TYR A 48 6.23 -3.22 10.47
N ARG A 49 5.81 -3.13 11.74
CA ARG A 49 6.68 -3.42 12.89
C ARG A 49 7.21 -4.84 12.84
N ARG A 50 6.38 -5.83 12.51
CA ARG A 50 6.81 -7.23 12.43
C ARG A 50 7.92 -7.43 11.40
N ASN A 51 7.86 -6.70 10.28
CA ASN A 51 8.78 -6.89 9.16
C ASN A 51 10.02 -5.98 9.19
N LEU A 52 9.92 -4.80 9.81
CA LEU A 52 10.86 -3.69 9.64
C LEU A 52 11.43 -3.13 10.95
N SER A 53 10.89 -3.50 12.11
CA SER A 53 11.42 -3.00 13.40
C SER A 53 12.90 -3.31 13.56
N GLY A 54 13.64 -2.35 14.09
CA GLY A 54 15.08 -2.46 14.32
C GLY A 54 15.94 -2.16 13.09
N LEU A 55 15.35 -1.87 11.93
CA LEU A 55 16.08 -1.33 10.78
C LEU A 55 16.26 0.18 10.95
N GLU A 56 17.49 0.63 11.19
CA GLU A 56 17.79 2.03 11.51
C GLU A 56 17.16 3.04 10.53
N LEU A 57 17.22 2.75 9.22
CA LEU A 57 16.68 3.64 8.19
C LEU A 57 15.14 3.72 8.25
N TYR A 58 14.45 2.61 8.54
CA TYR A 58 13.01 2.60 8.73
C TYR A 58 12.61 3.37 10.00
N GLU A 59 13.34 3.18 11.09
CA GLU A 59 13.10 3.88 12.37
C GLU A 59 13.34 5.39 12.27
N LYS A 60 14.23 5.82 11.38
CA LYS A 60 14.39 7.25 11.04
C LYS A 60 13.24 7.73 10.16
N TRP A 61 12.90 6.99 9.12
CA TRP A 61 11.83 7.34 8.18
C TRP A 61 10.46 7.50 8.88
N VAL A 62 10.11 6.59 9.79
CA VAL A 62 8.82 6.62 10.50
C VAL A 62 8.66 7.88 11.37
N LYS A 63 9.76 8.48 11.84
CA LYS A 63 9.75 9.71 12.64
C LYS A 63 9.49 10.97 11.82
N GLU A 64 9.81 10.92 10.53
CA GLU A 64 9.67 12.05 9.61
C GLU A 64 8.33 12.03 8.85
N ILE A 65 7.67 10.87 8.81
CA ILE A 65 6.40 10.70 8.11
C ILE A 65 5.19 11.09 8.97
N ARG A 66 4.18 11.62 8.29
CA ARG A 66 2.87 11.91 8.86
C ARG A 66 1.95 10.71 8.67
N PHE A 67 1.34 10.27 9.76
CA PHE A 67 0.33 9.23 9.74
C PHE A 67 -1.06 9.79 10.02
N ASP A 68 -2.07 9.14 9.47
CA ASP A 68 -3.46 9.34 9.82
C ASP A 68 -4.17 7.99 9.88
N PHE A 69 -5.25 7.92 10.66
CA PHE A 69 -5.94 6.67 10.93
C PHE A 69 -7.31 6.64 10.23
N CYS A 70 -7.65 5.48 9.68
CA CYS A 70 -8.84 5.27 8.87
C CYS A 70 -9.49 3.94 9.21
N ASN A 71 -10.74 3.76 8.78
CA ASN A 71 -11.47 2.52 9.00
C ASN A 71 -10.89 1.38 8.14
N GLY A 72 -10.36 0.35 8.78
CA GLY A 72 -9.80 -0.85 8.14
C GLY A 72 -10.82 -1.94 7.79
N ARG A 73 -12.13 -1.70 7.97
CA ARG A 73 -13.16 -2.70 7.74
C ARG A 73 -13.73 -2.63 6.33
N LEU A 74 -13.42 -3.66 5.54
CA LEU A 74 -14.01 -3.82 4.22
C LEU A 74 -15.44 -4.41 4.32
N PRO A 75 -16.45 -3.83 3.62
CA PRO A 75 -17.78 -4.41 3.52
C PRO A 75 -17.76 -5.86 3.03
N ASN A 76 -18.64 -6.70 3.59
CA ASN A 76 -18.66 -8.14 3.33
C ASN A 76 -18.84 -8.49 1.84
N THR A 77 -19.63 -7.69 1.11
CA THR A 77 -19.84 -7.85 -0.33
C THR A 77 -18.54 -7.78 -1.13
N HIS A 78 -17.64 -6.86 -0.77
CA HIS A 78 -16.33 -6.73 -1.41
C HIS A 78 -15.39 -7.86 -0.98
N LYS A 79 -15.40 -8.24 0.31
CA LYS A 79 -14.60 -9.36 0.82
C LYS A 79 -14.92 -10.68 0.09
N VAL A 80 -16.21 -11.00 -0.06
CA VAL A 80 -16.65 -12.21 -0.76
C VAL A 80 -16.15 -12.24 -2.20
N PHE A 81 -16.25 -11.10 -2.91
CA PHE A 81 -15.71 -11.00 -4.27
C PHE A 81 -14.19 -11.22 -4.30
N LEU A 82 -13.43 -10.51 -3.47
CA LEU A 82 -11.96 -10.61 -3.44
C LEU A 82 -11.49 -12.03 -3.10
N CYS A 83 -12.10 -12.68 -2.11
CA CYS A 83 -11.80 -14.07 -1.76
C CYS A 83 -12.07 -15.02 -2.94
N SER A 84 -13.16 -14.82 -3.68
CA SER A 84 -13.47 -15.63 -4.87
C SER A 84 -12.44 -15.48 -5.98
N LYS A 85 -11.62 -14.43 -5.93
CA LYS A 85 -10.55 -14.09 -6.87
C LYS A 85 -9.15 -14.27 -6.28
N GLN A 86 -9.03 -15.05 -5.21
CA GLN A 86 -7.77 -15.40 -4.55
C GLN A 86 -7.06 -14.26 -3.81
N CYS A 87 -7.66 -13.07 -3.70
CA CYS A 87 -7.21 -12.04 -2.75
C CYS A 87 -7.90 -12.30 -1.41
N HIS A 88 -7.29 -13.13 -0.56
CA HIS A 88 -7.91 -13.68 0.66
C HIS A 88 -7.17 -13.33 1.95
N GLU A 89 -6.00 -12.71 1.86
CA GLU A 89 -5.23 -12.31 3.03
C GLU A 89 -5.95 -11.19 3.81
N PRO A 90 -6.14 -11.33 5.13
CA PRO A 90 -6.83 -10.32 5.93
C PRO A 90 -6.18 -8.93 5.91
N VAL A 91 -4.85 -8.89 5.78
CA VAL A 91 -4.07 -7.66 5.66
C VAL A 91 -4.40 -6.93 4.36
N ASP A 92 -4.45 -7.63 3.22
CA ASP A 92 -4.82 -7.03 1.92
C ASP A 92 -6.20 -6.37 2.00
N HIS A 93 -7.17 -7.05 2.61
CA HIS A 93 -8.51 -6.51 2.79
C HIS A 93 -8.52 -5.26 3.66
N THR A 94 -7.62 -5.20 4.65
CA THR A 94 -7.44 -4.04 5.52
C THR A 94 -6.82 -2.89 4.74
N LEU A 95 -5.76 -3.13 3.96
CA LEU A 95 -5.15 -2.13 3.07
C LEU A 95 -6.16 -1.55 2.07
N ILE A 96 -6.95 -2.42 1.43
CA ILE A 96 -8.01 -2.02 0.49
C ILE A 96 -9.08 -1.20 1.20
N ALA A 97 -9.50 -1.60 2.41
CA ALA A 97 -10.48 -0.85 3.18
C ALA A 97 -9.98 0.55 3.58
N VAL A 98 -8.74 0.65 4.05
CA VAL A 98 -8.12 1.93 4.40
C VAL A 98 -8.01 2.82 3.17
N ALA A 99 -7.66 2.26 2.00
CA ALA A 99 -7.60 3.02 0.76
C ALA A 99 -8.99 3.52 0.37
N LEU A 100 -9.99 2.64 0.39
CA LEU A 100 -11.38 2.96 0.08
C LEU A 100 -11.95 4.07 0.98
N ASN A 101 -11.60 4.06 2.27
CA ASN A 101 -12.10 4.98 3.29
C ASN A 101 -11.21 6.24 3.46
N SER A 102 -10.16 6.41 2.64
CA SER A 102 -9.29 7.58 2.66
C SER A 102 -9.40 8.38 1.35
N HIS A 103 -8.30 8.60 0.63
CA HIS A 103 -8.29 9.26 -0.69
C HIS A 103 -8.14 8.27 -1.84
N LYS A 104 -8.40 6.98 -1.61
CA LYS A 104 -8.43 5.94 -2.65
C LYS A 104 -7.12 5.80 -3.42
N VAL A 105 -5.98 5.94 -2.75
CA VAL A 105 -4.64 5.69 -3.31
C VAL A 105 -3.98 4.56 -2.53
N LEU A 106 -3.53 3.52 -3.24
CA LEU A 106 -2.85 2.36 -2.69
C LEU A 106 -1.56 2.08 -3.46
N PHE A 107 -0.42 2.05 -2.77
CA PHE A 107 0.86 1.65 -3.33
C PHE A 107 1.16 0.22 -2.94
N THR A 108 1.32 -0.68 -3.91
CA THR A 108 1.52 -2.12 -3.66
C THR A 108 2.28 -2.78 -4.80
N GLU A 109 3.07 -3.80 -4.48
CA GLU A 109 3.67 -4.76 -5.43
C GLU A 109 3.09 -6.17 -5.24
N ASP A 110 1.87 -6.27 -4.69
CA ASP A 110 1.22 -7.54 -4.43
C ASP A 110 0.47 -8.06 -5.66
N SER A 111 0.88 -9.26 -6.10
CA SER A 111 0.28 -9.93 -7.26
C SER A 111 -1.19 -10.24 -7.06
N ASP A 112 -1.61 -10.44 -5.81
CA ASP A 112 -2.97 -10.79 -5.45
C ASP A 112 -3.90 -9.56 -5.59
N MET A 113 -3.33 -8.34 -5.52
CA MET A 113 -3.97 -7.07 -5.88
C MET A 113 -3.69 -6.64 -7.33
N GLY A 114 -3.01 -7.49 -8.11
CA GLY A 114 -2.71 -7.29 -9.53
C GLY A 114 -1.53 -6.36 -9.82
N LYS A 115 -0.63 -6.11 -8.85
CA LYS A 115 0.65 -5.42 -9.05
C LYS A 115 1.83 -6.35 -8.77
N GLY A 116 3.02 -6.06 -9.27
CA GLY A 116 4.18 -6.94 -9.11
C GLY A 116 4.11 -8.25 -9.92
N ALA A 117 5.21 -9.00 -9.94
CA ALA A 117 5.35 -10.23 -10.70
C ALA A 117 5.42 -11.46 -9.77
N LYS A 118 4.51 -12.42 -9.95
CA LYS A 118 4.54 -13.72 -9.24
C LYS A 118 5.15 -14.80 -10.12
N GLY A 119 6.48 -14.83 -10.21
CA GLY A 119 7.20 -15.93 -10.88
C GLY A 119 6.76 -16.22 -12.33
N GLY A 120 6.33 -15.20 -13.09
CA GLY A 120 5.85 -15.33 -14.48
C GLY A 120 4.33 -15.54 -14.64
N VAL A 121 3.57 -15.68 -13.55
CA VAL A 121 2.10 -15.66 -13.58
C VAL A 121 1.63 -14.24 -13.80
N GLN A 122 0.72 -14.03 -14.75
CA GLN A 122 0.16 -12.70 -14.99
C GLN A 122 -0.55 -12.20 -13.72
N PRO A 123 -0.41 -10.91 -13.38
CA PRO A 123 -1.09 -10.33 -12.22
C PRO A 123 -2.59 -10.59 -12.28
N HIS A 124 -3.27 -10.67 -11.13
CA HIS A 124 -4.72 -10.87 -11.06
C HIS A 124 -5.48 -9.65 -11.64
N THR A 125 -5.61 -9.61 -12.96
CA THR A 125 -6.19 -8.47 -13.71
C THR A 125 -7.63 -8.19 -13.30
N GLU A 126 -8.40 -9.20 -12.93
CA GLU A 126 -9.78 -9.03 -12.46
C GLU A 126 -9.86 -8.32 -11.11
N VAL A 127 -8.93 -8.61 -10.18
CA VAL A 127 -8.86 -7.92 -8.89
C VAL A 127 -8.48 -6.46 -9.12
N LEU A 128 -7.41 -6.21 -9.88
CA LEU A 128 -7.00 -4.84 -10.21
C LEU A 128 -8.13 -4.06 -10.90
N HIS A 129 -8.79 -4.66 -11.88
CA HIS A 129 -9.94 -4.05 -12.56
C HIS A 129 -11.07 -3.73 -11.57
N TYR A 130 -11.35 -4.62 -10.63
CA TYR A 130 -12.36 -4.36 -9.60
C TYR A 130 -11.95 -3.21 -8.66
N LEU A 131 -10.71 -3.19 -8.18
CA LEU A 131 -10.20 -2.11 -7.32
C LEU A 131 -10.29 -0.76 -8.03
N VAL A 132 -9.81 -0.70 -9.28
CA VAL A 132 -9.76 0.55 -10.07
C VAL A 132 -11.15 0.99 -10.50
N HIS A 133 -11.92 0.14 -11.16
CA HIS A 133 -13.16 0.57 -11.81
C HIS A 133 -14.40 0.44 -10.92
N LYS A 134 -14.44 -0.53 -10.00
CA LYS A 134 -15.59 -0.72 -9.12
C LYS A 134 -15.45 0.05 -7.81
N LEU A 135 -14.27 0.04 -7.18
CA LEU A 135 -14.03 0.75 -5.93
C LEU A 135 -13.50 2.18 -6.15
N GLY A 136 -12.96 2.47 -7.33
CA GLY A 136 -12.38 3.76 -7.66
C GLY A 136 -11.02 3.98 -6.98
N ILE A 137 -10.30 2.91 -6.67
CA ILE A 137 -8.99 2.97 -6.02
C ILE A 137 -7.91 3.09 -7.09
N GLN A 138 -7.09 4.13 -7.00
CA GLN A 138 -5.85 4.24 -7.75
C GLN A 138 -4.80 3.33 -7.12
N VAL A 139 -4.53 2.20 -7.78
CA VAL A 139 -3.54 1.22 -7.35
C VAL A 139 -2.26 1.42 -8.17
N CYS A 140 -1.14 1.69 -7.50
CA CYS A 140 0.15 1.97 -8.13
C CYS A 140 1.21 0.95 -7.69
N ASP A 141 1.98 0.43 -8.64
CA ASP A 141 3.30 -0.16 -8.34
C ASP A 141 4.31 0.93 -7.94
N ALA A 142 5.53 0.55 -7.56
CA ALA A 142 6.53 1.54 -7.10
C ALA A 142 6.87 2.62 -8.15
N GLY A 143 6.71 2.33 -9.44
CA GLY A 143 7.09 3.21 -10.54
C GLY A 143 5.97 4.18 -10.86
N GLU A 144 4.75 3.67 -10.93
CA GLU A 144 3.54 4.49 -11.00
C GLU A 144 3.41 5.39 -9.75
N ALA A 145 3.76 4.88 -8.57
CA ALA A 145 3.78 5.65 -7.33
C ALA A 145 4.82 6.77 -7.41
N GLN A 146 6.03 6.49 -7.91
CA GLN A 146 7.05 7.52 -8.10
C GLN A 146 6.57 8.62 -9.07
N ALA A 147 5.98 8.25 -10.20
CA ALA A 147 5.44 9.21 -11.17
C ALA A 147 4.32 10.07 -10.57
N LEU A 148 3.41 9.45 -9.80
CA LEU A 148 2.35 10.17 -9.08
C LEU A 148 2.90 11.13 -8.04
N LEU A 149 3.90 10.73 -7.26
CA LEU A 149 4.48 11.61 -6.24
C LEU A 149 5.24 12.78 -6.86
N LEU A 150 5.91 12.57 -7.99
CA LEU A 150 6.60 13.63 -8.72
C LEU A 150 5.64 14.70 -9.28
N SER A 151 4.41 14.33 -9.65
CA SER A 151 3.41 15.30 -10.12
C SER A 151 2.75 16.12 -9.00
N LEU A 152 3.03 15.78 -7.74
CA LEU A 152 2.49 16.45 -6.55
C LEU A 152 3.49 17.39 -5.87
N ARG A 153 4.73 17.46 -6.37
CA ARG A 153 5.75 18.42 -5.94
C ARG A 153 5.54 19.76 -6.62
#